data_AF-A0A542PY65-F1
#
_entry.id   AF-A0A542PY65-F1
#
_cell.length_a   1.000
_cell.length_b   1.000
_cell.length_c   1.000
_cell.angle_alpha   90.00
_cell.angle_beta   90.00
_cell.angle_gamma   90.00
#
_symmetry.space_group_name_H-M   'P 1'
#
loop_
_entity.id
_entity.type
_entity.pdbx_description
1 polymer ?
#
loop_
_entity_poly.entity_id
_entity_poly.type
_entity_poly.pdbx_seq_one_letter_code
_entity_poly.pdbx_strand_id
1 'polypeptide(L)'
;MNATHAAARPFTTPQWALDAYRFPATQTYDLEEAAAGEVDAARDHVLPSPDPVQRFPYVLPASDRHRLDLHAALTTKGIAPRPGDLDAISALCTLDDDTLTTVVRWITGRG
;
A
#
# COMPACT_ATOMS: atom_id res chain seq x y z
N MET A 1 -60.65 7.86 28.80
CA MET A 1 -59.66 6.83 28.44
C MET A 1 -59.57 6.79 26.93
N ASN A 2 -58.42 7.08 26.34
CA ASN A 2 -57.94 6.51 25.07
C ASN A 2 -56.45 6.83 24.93
N ALA A 3 -55.67 5.77 24.71
CA ALA A 3 -54.23 5.70 24.92
C ALA A 3 -53.43 6.37 23.78
N THR A 4 -52.40 7.13 24.15
CA THR A 4 -51.41 7.68 23.22
C THR A 4 -50.48 6.55 22.77
N HIS A 5 -50.59 6.14 21.50
CA HIS A 5 -49.65 5.20 20.89
C HIS A 5 -48.41 5.98 20.46
N ALA A 6 -47.30 5.83 21.19
CA ALA A 6 -46.01 6.39 20.79
C ALA A 6 -45.55 5.72 19.50
N ALA A 7 -45.53 6.47 18.40
CA ALA A 7 -45.02 5.99 17.12
C ALA A 7 -43.50 5.73 17.26
N ALA A 8 -43.12 4.45 17.16
CA ALA A 8 -41.72 4.05 17.06
C ALA A 8 -41.12 4.68 15.80
N ARG A 9 -40.12 5.55 15.97
CA ARG A 9 -39.37 6.11 14.83
C ARG A 9 -38.64 4.97 14.11
N PRO A 10 -38.66 4.93 12.77
CA PRO A 10 -37.87 3.96 12.04
C PRO A 10 -36.40 4.17 12.37
N PHE A 11 -35.68 3.08 12.64
CA PHE A 11 -34.23 3.09 12.74
C PHE A 11 -33.67 3.39 11.34
N THR A 12 -33.34 4.66 11.08
CA THR A 12 -32.56 5.00 9.91
C THR A 12 -31.16 4.46 10.14
N THR A 13 -30.78 3.43 9.38
CA THR A 13 -29.38 3.02 9.29
C THR A 13 -28.61 4.25 8.78
N PRO A 14 -27.70 4.82 9.59
CA PRO A 14 -27.02 6.02 9.17
C PRO A 14 -26.13 5.71 7.97
N GLN A 15 -25.98 6.67 7.05
CA GLN A 15 -25.28 6.46 5.77
C GLN A 15 -23.87 5.88 5.93
N TRP A 16 -23.21 6.20 7.04
CA TRP A 16 -21.87 5.70 7.37
C TRP A 16 -21.81 4.20 7.66
N ALA A 17 -22.94 3.55 7.97
CA ALA A 17 -23.03 2.10 8.21
C ALA A 17 -23.16 1.29 6.90
N LEU A 18 -23.25 1.96 5.75
CA LEU A 18 -23.34 1.35 4.42
C LEU A 18 -22.00 1.36 3.66
N ASP A 19 -20.92 1.90 4.25
CA ASP A 19 -19.61 1.92 3.62
C ASP A 19 -18.91 0.56 3.75
N ALA A 20 -18.72 -0.12 2.61
CA ALA A 20 -18.11 -1.44 2.52
C ALA A 20 -16.63 -1.47 2.92
N TYR A 21 -15.94 -0.32 2.92
CA TYR A 21 -14.56 -0.18 3.38
C TYR A 21 -14.46 0.26 4.85
N ARG A 22 -15.60 0.40 5.54
CA ARG A 22 -15.61 0.74 6.96
C ARG A 22 -15.27 -0.46 7.82
N PHE A 23 -14.11 -0.41 8.46
CA PHE A 23 -13.65 -1.44 9.38
C PHE A 23 -14.41 -1.35 10.72
N PRO A 24 -15.01 -2.43 11.24
CA PRO A 24 -15.79 -2.41 12.49
C PRO A 24 -15.01 -1.90 13.71
N ALA A 25 -13.69 -2.07 13.70
CA ALA A 25 -12.80 -1.61 14.75
C ALA A 25 -12.73 -0.08 14.86
N THR A 26 -13.13 0.70 13.84
CA THR A 26 -13.03 2.16 13.89
C THR A 26 -14.08 2.81 14.81
N GLN A 27 -15.11 2.07 15.25
CA GLN A 27 -16.21 2.60 16.08
C GLN A 27 -15.75 3.09 17.46
N THR A 28 -14.69 2.50 18.02
CA THR A 28 -14.11 2.92 19.30
C THR A 28 -13.35 4.23 19.20
N TYR A 29 -12.80 4.57 18.03
CA TYR A 29 -12.00 5.77 17.82
C TYR A 29 -12.88 7.01 17.61
N ASP A 30 -14.05 6.86 16.96
CA ASP A 30 -15.03 7.96 16.79
C ASP A 30 -15.59 8.46 18.15
N LEU A 31 -15.67 7.60 19.17
CA LEU A 31 -16.13 7.99 20.52
C LEU A 31 -15.01 8.67 21.34
N GLU A 32 -13.74 8.32 21.09
CA GLU A 32 -12.57 8.98 21.68
C GLU A 32 -12.25 10.33 21.04
N GLU A 33 -12.60 10.54 19.77
CA GLU A 33 -12.32 11.79 19.04
C GLU A 33 -13.17 12.97 19.57
N ALA A 34 -14.36 12.72 20.11
CA ALA A 34 -15.13 13.72 20.84
C ALA A 34 -14.51 14.11 22.19
N ALA A 35 -13.57 13.31 22.69
CA ALA A 35 -12.83 13.50 23.93
C ALA A 35 -11.32 13.68 23.64
N ALA A 36 -10.96 14.32 22.52
CA ALA A 36 -9.58 14.63 22.16
C ALA A 36 -8.95 15.62 23.16
N GLY A 37 -8.57 15.09 24.33
CA GLY A 37 -7.49 15.62 25.12
C GLY A 37 -6.21 15.52 24.30
N GLU A 38 -5.56 16.67 24.16
CA GLU A 38 -4.13 16.83 23.94
C GLU A 38 -3.45 15.67 23.18
N VAL A 39 -3.23 15.85 21.88
CA VAL A 39 -2.31 15.00 21.10
C VAL A 39 -0.97 14.98 21.83
N ASP A 40 -0.75 13.90 22.58
CA ASP A 40 0.47 13.65 23.32
C ASP A 40 1.61 13.49 22.31
N ALA A 41 2.28 14.60 22.00
CA ALA A 41 3.47 14.64 21.14
C ALA A 41 4.62 13.75 21.67
N ALA A 42 4.51 13.21 22.89
CA ALA A 42 5.42 12.21 23.41
C ALA A 42 5.24 10.81 22.76
N ARG A 43 4.22 10.59 21.93
CA ARG A 43 3.98 9.31 21.24
C ARG A 43 4.65 9.16 19.87
N ASP A 44 5.30 10.18 19.33
CA ASP A 44 6.14 10.01 18.13
C ASP A 44 7.49 9.37 18.52
N HIS A 45 7.48 8.06 18.75
CA HIS A 45 8.69 7.29 19.04
C HIS A 45 9.25 6.66 17.76
N VAL A 46 10.53 6.94 17.49
CA VAL A 46 11.27 6.31 16.40
C VAL A 46 11.46 4.83 16.74
N LEU A 47 10.85 3.96 15.94
CA LEU A 47 11.08 2.53 16.07
C LEU A 47 12.54 2.20 15.69
N PRO A 48 13.20 1.31 16.45
CA PRO A 48 14.53 0.85 16.07
C PRO A 48 14.47 0.13 14.71
N SER A 49 15.55 0.26 13.92
CA SER A 49 15.66 -0.48 12.67
C SER A 49 15.53 -1.98 12.93
N PRO A 50 14.75 -2.74 12.15
CA PRO A 50 14.56 -4.16 12.35
C PRO A 50 15.88 -4.94 12.32
N ASP A 51 16.08 -5.80 13.32
CA ASP A 51 17.26 -6.65 13.48
C ASP A 51 17.49 -7.49 12.21
N PRO A 52 18.65 -7.38 11.54
CA PRO A 52 18.95 -8.17 10.35
C PRO A 52 18.95 -9.68 10.60
N VAL A 53 19.27 -10.14 11.82
CA VAL A 53 19.31 -11.58 12.18
C VAL A 53 17.91 -12.18 12.25
N GLN A 54 16.90 -11.35 12.53
CA GLN A 54 15.49 -11.77 12.59
C GLN A 54 14.81 -11.76 11.22
N ARG A 55 15.50 -11.32 10.16
CA ARG A 55 14.94 -11.31 8.81
C ARG A 55 14.88 -12.72 8.26
N PHE A 56 13.73 -13.05 7.67
CA PHE A 56 13.60 -14.29 6.93
C PHE A 56 14.59 -14.28 5.74
N PRO A 57 15.45 -15.30 5.60
CA PRO A 57 16.36 -15.38 4.47
C PRO A 57 15.54 -15.65 3.21
N TYR A 58 15.27 -14.59 2.44
CA TYR A 58 14.56 -14.66 1.18
C TYR A 58 15.51 -14.33 0.04
N VAL A 59 15.68 -15.28 -0.88
CA VAL A 59 16.39 -15.06 -2.13
C VAL A 59 15.36 -14.69 -3.18
N LEU A 60 15.47 -13.48 -3.71
CA LEU A 60 14.59 -13.00 -4.77
C LEU A 60 14.84 -13.82 -6.05
N PRO A 61 13.80 -14.37 -6.70
CA PRO A 61 13.96 -14.99 -8.00
C PRO A 61 14.61 -14.04 -9.01
N ALA A 62 15.41 -14.57 -9.94
CA ALA A 62 16.10 -13.77 -10.94
C ALA A 62 15.13 -12.86 -11.72
N SER A 63 13.98 -13.40 -12.15
CA SER A 63 12.92 -12.65 -12.83
C SER A 63 12.37 -11.47 -12.00
N ASP A 64 12.21 -11.64 -10.69
CA ASP A 64 11.73 -10.57 -9.82
C ASP A 64 12.80 -9.49 -9.64
N ARG A 65 14.07 -9.87 -9.49
CA ARG A 65 15.20 -8.92 -9.48
C ARG A 65 15.27 -8.16 -10.80
N HIS A 66 15.14 -8.86 -11.92
CA HIS A 66 15.14 -8.30 -13.27
C HIS A 66 14.05 -7.25 -13.44
N ARG A 67 12.85 -7.55 -12.95
CA ARG A 67 11.72 -6.63 -12.97
C ARG A 67 12.02 -5.38 -12.14
N LEU A 68 12.57 -5.52 -10.95
CA LEU A 68 12.93 -4.38 -10.10
C LEU A 68 13.98 -3.47 -10.77
N ASP A 69 15.04 -4.04 -11.33
CA ASP A 69 16.11 -3.29 -11.98
C ASP A 69 15.61 -2.52 -13.21
N LEU A 70 14.79 -3.18 -14.03
CA LEU A 70 14.18 -2.57 -15.20
C LEU A 70 13.22 -1.43 -14.83
N HIS A 71 12.33 -1.66 -13.86
CA HIS A 71 11.42 -0.62 -13.38
C HIS A 71 12.18 0.58 -12.80
N ALA A 72 13.22 0.34 -12.00
CA ALA A 72 14.05 1.41 -11.43
C ALA A 72 14.74 2.22 -12.53
N ALA A 73 15.27 1.58 -13.57
CA ALA A 73 15.89 2.25 -14.71
C ALA A 73 14.90 3.13 -15.47
N LEU A 74 13.71 2.60 -15.76
CA LEU A 74 12.64 3.32 -16.46
C LEU A 74 12.15 4.52 -15.64
N THR A 75 11.87 4.32 -14.35
CA THR A 75 11.41 5.40 -13.45
C THR A 75 12.48 6.49 -13.28
N THR A 76 13.77 6.12 -13.21
CA THR A 76 14.87 7.11 -13.16
C THR A 76 14.92 7.99 -14.41
N LYS A 77 14.47 7.48 -15.57
CA LYS A 77 14.31 8.24 -16.80
C LYS A 77 12.96 8.95 -16.93
N GLY A 78 12.12 8.91 -15.90
CA GLY A 78 10.78 9.49 -15.91
C GLY A 78 9.79 8.73 -16.78
N ILE A 79 10.10 7.48 -17.15
CA ILE A 79 9.21 6.61 -17.93
C ILE A 79 8.51 5.68 -16.95
N ALA A 80 7.26 6.01 -16.60
CA ALA A 80 6.42 5.12 -15.82
C ALA A 80 5.84 4.02 -16.73
N PRO A 81 6.08 2.72 -16.45
CA PRO A 81 5.48 1.63 -17.21
C PRO A 81 3.95 1.72 -17.16
N ARG A 82 3.30 1.65 -18.32
CA ARG A 82 1.85 1.60 -18.44
C ARG A 82 1.37 0.17 -18.22
N PRO A 83 0.09 -0.04 -17.86
CA PRO A 83 -0.47 -1.39 -17.77
C PRO A 83 -0.32 -2.21 -19.06
N GLY A 84 -0.30 -1.55 -20.23
CA GLY A 84 -0.08 -2.21 -21.53
C GLY A 84 1.37 -2.67 -21.78
N ASP A 85 2.33 -2.24 -20.98
CA ASP A 85 3.74 -2.58 -21.14
C ASP A 85 4.14 -3.85 -20.36
N LEU A 86 3.22 -4.40 -19.55
CA LEU A 86 3.50 -5.52 -18.64
C LEU A 86 3.96 -6.79 -19.36
N ASP A 87 3.40 -7.08 -20.54
CA ASP A 87 3.80 -8.25 -21.33
C ASP A 87 5.22 -8.08 -21.89
N ALA A 88 5.56 -6.89 -22.36
CA ALA A 88 6.91 -6.57 -22.83
C ALA A 88 7.92 -6.64 -21.68
N ILE A 89 7.58 -6.10 -20.50
CA ILE A 89 8.41 -6.19 -19.30
C ILE A 89 8.59 -7.64 -18.88
N SER A 90 7.54 -8.45 -18.89
CA SER A 90 7.62 -9.87 -18.53
C SER A 90 8.54 -10.62 -19.49
N ALA A 91 8.45 -10.35 -20.79
CA ALA A 91 9.36 -10.93 -21.79
C ALA A 91 10.82 -10.48 -21.58
N LEU A 92 11.07 -9.23 -21.18
CA LEU A 92 12.42 -8.78 -20.86
C LEU A 92 12.98 -9.43 -19.59
N CYS A 93 12.12 -9.76 -18.62
CA CYS A 93 12.56 -10.39 -17.37
C CYS A 93 12.98 -11.86 -17.52
N THR A 94 12.62 -12.52 -18.64
CA THR A 94 13.07 -13.89 -18.95
C THR A 94 14.45 -13.96 -19.58
N LEU A 95 15.02 -12.81 -19.96
CA LEU A 95 16.40 -12.72 -20.46
C LEU A 95 17.39 -13.11 -19.36
N ASP A 96 18.58 -13.52 -19.78
CA ASP A 96 19.68 -13.78 -18.86
C ASP A 96 20.22 -12.48 -18.23
N ASP A 97 20.91 -12.64 -17.10
CA ASP A 97 21.43 -11.54 -16.28
C ASP A 97 22.32 -10.57 -17.08
N ASP A 98 23.15 -11.05 -18.01
CA ASP A 98 24.10 -10.22 -18.76
C ASP A 98 23.39 -9.37 -19.82
N THR A 99 22.45 -9.99 -20.55
CA THR A 99 21.61 -9.30 -21.52
C THR A 99 20.78 -8.21 -20.83
N LEU A 100 20.12 -8.52 -19.71
CA LEU A 100 19.31 -7.54 -19.01
C LEU A 100 20.16 -6.40 -18.44
N THR A 101 21.32 -6.71 -17.88
CA THR A 101 22.26 -5.68 -17.38
C THR A 101 22.65 -4.71 -18.48
N THR A 102 22.89 -5.23 -19.70
CA THR A 102 23.17 -4.39 -20.87
C THR A 102 21.99 -3.49 -21.25
N VAL A 103 20.76 -4.00 -21.21
CA VAL A 103 19.53 -3.20 -21.47
C VAL A 103 19.37 -2.10 -20.42
N VAL A 104 19.50 -2.42 -19.14
CA VAL A 104 19.43 -1.45 -18.03
C VAL A 104 20.52 -0.38 -18.18
N ARG A 105 21.73 -0.77 -18.60
CA ARG A 105 22.82 0.18 -18.90
C ARG A 105 22.45 1.15 -20.01
N TRP A 106 21.86 0.65 -21.11
CA TRP A 106 21.38 1.51 -22.21
C TRP A 106 20.30 2.49 -21.75
N ILE A 107 19.32 2.02 -20.98
CA ILE A 107 18.23 2.85 -20.46
C ILE A 107 18.78 3.92 -19.53
N THR A 108 19.68 3.57 -18.62
CA THR A 108 20.24 4.53 -17.65
C THR A 108 21.23 5.50 -18.29
N GLY A 109 21.81 5.17 -19.44
CA GLY A 109 22.82 5.98 -20.12
C GLY A 109 24.15 6.05 -19.36
N ARG A 110 24.41 5.10 -18.46
CA ARG A 110 25.73 4.94 -17.82
C ARG A 110 26.61 4.16 -18.79
N GLY A 111 27.40 4.87 -19.59
CA GLY A 111 28.53 4.32 -20.36
C GLY A 111 29.78 4.18 -19.51
#